data_AF-S2RBT3-F1
#
_entry.id   AF-S2RBT3-F1
#
_cell.length_a   1.000
_cell.length_b   1.000
_cell.length_c   1.000
_cell.angle_alpha   90.00
_cell.angle_beta   90.00
_cell.angle_gamma   90.00
#
_symmetry.space_group_name_H-M   'P 1'
#
loop_
_entity.id
_entity.type
_entity.pdbx_description
1 polymer ?
#
loop_
_entity_poly.entity_id
_entity_poly.type
_entity_poly.pdbx_seq_one_letter_code
_entity_poly.pdbx_strand_id
1 'polypeptide(L)'
;KAKVKVGPKEYIPELNKSFQKNGTNVGAIDVISGATDSSMTFKNYAQQLIQAAQAGDTKTIEVNNTGKMQDGTYTLEEKNYFNGYRVTFSITVKDGKITESNYDNINKDGKSKTLDTKYEANMKKVNKVGPKEYIPELNKSLVAKQSPAKVDVVSGATHSSDTFILYADQLVNAAQNGNTNKIEVDNIVYNN
;
A
#
# COMPACT_ATOMS: atom_id res chain seq x y z
N LYS A 1 23.24 -22.34 -12.80
CA LYS A 1 21.87 -22.36 -13.38
C LYS A 1 21.56 -20.96 -13.87
N ALA A 2 21.35 -20.76 -15.18
CA ALA A 2 20.90 -19.47 -15.69
C ALA A 2 19.56 -19.14 -14.99
N LYS A 3 19.46 -17.98 -14.33
CA LYS A 3 18.16 -17.46 -13.92
C LYS A 3 17.38 -17.30 -15.23
N VAL A 4 16.31 -18.08 -15.41
CA VAL A 4 15.32 -17.79 -16.46
C VAL A 4 14.95 -16.32 -16.24
N LYS A 5 15.26 -15.45 -17.21
CA LYS A 5 14.89 -14.03 -17.11
C LYS A 5 13.38 -14.00 -17.23
N VAL A 6 12.69 -13.75 -16.11
CA VAL A 6 11.25 -13.51 -16.09
C VAL A 6 11.02 -12.16 -16.78
N GLY A 7 10.40 -12.18 -17.95
CA GLY A 7 10.05 -10.99 -18.71
C GLY A 7 8.53 -10.73 -18.71
N PRO A 8 8.07 -9.65 -19.36
CA PRO A 8 6.66 -9.30 -19.42
C PRO A 8 5.76 -10.40 -20.00
N LYS A 9 6.27 -11.19 -20.96
CA LYS A 9 5.51 -12.28 -21.57
C LYS A 9 5.24 -13.42 -20.57
N GLU A 10 6.11 -13.59 -19.58
CA GLU A 10 6.01 -14.60 -18.55
C GLU A 10 5.19 -14.12 -17.35
N TYR A 11 5.50 -12.93 -16.79
CA TYR A 11 4.85 -12.50 -15.54
C TYR A 11 3.44 -11.92 -15.74
N ILE A 12 3.12 -11.29 -16.87
CA ILE A 12 1.79 -10.66 -17.06
C ILE A 12 0.67 -11.71 -17.02
N PRO A 13 0.75 -12.85 -17.74
CA PRO A 13 -0.26 -13.91 -17.62
C PRO A 13 -0.41 -14.45 -16.19
N GLU A 14 0.71 -14.61 -15.46
CA GLU A 14 0.69 -15.10 -14.08
C GLU A 14 -0.02 -14.11 -13.14
N LEU A 15 0.28 -12.81 -13.26
CA LEU A 15 -0.39 -11.76 -12.48
C LEU A 15 -1.89 -11.69 -12.80
N ASN A 16 -2.28 -11.73 -14.07
CA ASN A 16 -3.68 -11.75 -14.48
C ASN A 16 -4.42 -12.98 -13.92
N LYS A 17 -3.79 -14.15 -13.97
CA LYS A 17 -4.35 -15.38 -13.40
C LYS A 17 -4.51 -15.26 -11.88
N SER A 18 -3.51 -14.71 -11.19
CA SER A 18 -3.56 -14.50 -9.75
C SER A 18 -4.63 -13.48 -9.37
N PHE A 19 -4.81 -12.42 -10.17
CA PHE A 19 -5.89 -11.45 -9.98
C PHE A 19 -7.27 -12.07 -10.15
N GLN A 20 -7.50 -12.83 -11.23
CA GLN A 20 -8.76 -13.52 -11.46
C GLN A 20 -9.09 -14.50 -10.33
N LYS A 21 -8.09 -15.17 -9.76
CA LYS A 21 -8.26 -16.09 -8.64
C LYS A 21 -8.63 -15.36 -7.34
N ASN A 22 -7.97 -14.25 -7.03
CA ASN A 22 -8.07 -13.57 -5.74
C ASN A 22 -9.13 -12.45 -5.71
N GLY A 23 -9.59 -11.98 -6.87
CA GLY A 23 -10.64 -10.97 -6.99
C GLY A 23 -10.31 -9.69 -6.22
N THR A 24 -11.20 -9.31 -5.30
CA THR A 24 -11.06 -8.10 -4.45
C THR A 24 -9.92 -8.18 -3.43
N ASN A 25 -9.34 -9.37 -3.20
CA ASN A 25 -8.22 -9.55 -2.28
C ASN A 25 -6.87 -9.25 -2.97
N VAL A 26 -6.58 -7.97 -3.23
CA VAL A 26 -5.33 -7.54 -3.87
C VAL A 26 -4.08 -7.96 -3.09
N GLY A 27 -4.16 -7.98 -1.76
CA GLY A 27 -3.07 -8.46 -0.91
C GLY A 27 -2.62 -9.87 -1.25
N ALA A 28 -3.58 -10.74 -1.61
CA ALA A 28 -3.34 -12.14 -1.97
C ALA A 28 -2.89 -12.38 -3.43
N ILE A 29 -2.82 -11.34 -4.26
CA ILE A 29 -2.22 -11.47 -5.60
C ILE A 29 -0.74 -11.83 -5.44
N ASP A 30 -0.26 -12.75 -6.26
CA ASP A 30 1.12 -13.25 -6.15
C ASP A 30 2.12 -12.17 -6.55
N VAL A 31 3.26 -12.16 -5.86
CA VAL A 31 4.44 -11.37 -6.27
C VAL A 31 5.36 -12.31 -7.04
N ILE A 32 5.62 -12.01 -8.32
CA ILE A 32 6.41 -12.88 -9.18
C ILE A 32 7.91 -12.62 -8.94
N SER A 33 8.64 -13.67 -8.56
CA SER A 33 10.08 -13.59 -8.33
C SER A 33 10.82 -13.16 -9.59
N GLY A 34 11.63 -12.09 -9.50
CA GLY A 34 12.29 -11.47 -10.65
C GLY A 34 11.47 -10.39 -11.37
N ALA A 35 10.21 -10.18 -10.96
CA ALA A 35 9.33 -9.12 -11.45
C ALA A 35 8.56 -8.46 -10.29
N THR A 36 9.22 -8.29 -9.14
CA THR A 36 8.63 -7.75 -7.91
C THR A 36 8.04 -6.35 -8.12
N ASP A 37 8.80 -5.43 -8.71
CA ASP A 37 8.34 -4.05 -8.95
C ASP A 37 7.11 -4.02 -9.87
N SER A 38 7.12 -4.83 -10.94
CA SER A 38 5.98 -4.99 -11.86
C SER A 38 4.76 -5.57 -11.14
N SER A 39 4.98 -6.51 -10.22
CA SER A 39 3.91 -7.14 -9.44
C SER A 39 3.28 -6.15 -8.46
N MET A 40 4.08 -5.34 -7.77
CA MET A 40 3.59 -4.29 -6.88
C MET A 40 2.84 -3.19 -7.64
N THR A 41 3.37 -2.77 -8.80
CA THR A 41 2.68 -1.83 -9.69
C THR A 41 1.33 -2.39 -10.16
N PHE A 42 1.29 -3.67 -10.55
CA PHE A 42 0.06 -4.34 -10.94
C PHE A 42 -0.96 -4.38 -9.78
N LYS A 43 -0.52 -4.73 -8.56
CA LYS A 43 -1.37 -4.70 -7.36
C LYS A 43 -1.95 -3.31 -7.10
N ASN A 44 -1.14 -2.26 -7.19
CA ASN A 44 -1.60 -0.87 -7.05
C ASN A 44 -2.73 -0.54 -8.03
N TYR A 45 -2.53 -0.80 -9.33
CA TYR A 45 -3.55 -0.48 -10.32
C TYR A 45 -4.79 -1.37 -10.20
N ALA A 46 -4.62 -2.65 -9.87
CA ALA A 46 -5.73 -3.54 -9.55
C ALA A 46 -6.55 -3.01 -8.36
N GLN A 47 -5.90 -2.52 -7.31
CA GLN A 47 -6.57 -1.92 -6.15
C GLN A 47 -7.34 -0.65 -6.51
N GLN A 48 -6.79 0.22 -7.36
CA GLN A 48 -7.50 1.42 -7.83
C GLN A 48 -8.73 1.04 -8.68
N LEU A 49 -8.60 0.05 -9.56
CA LEU A 49 -9.72 -0.46 -10.35
C LEU A 49 -10.81 -1.10 -9.48
N ILE A 50 -10.43 -1.87 -8.45
CA ILE A 50 -11.39 -2.47 -7.51
C ILE A 50 -12.14 -1.38 -6.74
N GLN A 51 -11.45 -0.35 -6.26
CA GLN A 51 -12.09 0.77 -5.55
C GLN A 51 -13.10 1.51 -6.45
N ALA A 52 -12.72 1.78 -7.70
CA ALA A 52 -13.62 2.38 -8.68
C ALA A 52 -14.84 1.47 -8.94
N ALA A 53 -14.62 0.17 -9.13
CA ALA A 53 -15.70 -0.80 -9.34
C ALA A 53 -16.64 -0.91 -8.13
N GLN A 54 -16.11 -0.92 -6.89
CA GLN A 54 -16.90 -0.92 -5.65
C GLN A 54 -17.74 0.36 -5.51
N ALA A 55 -17.23 1.50 -5.99
CA ALA A 55 -17.96 2.76 -6.04
C ALA A 55 -18.92 2.88 -7.25
N GLY A 56 -18.91 1.92 -8.18
CA GLY A 56 -19.62 2.02 -9.46
C GLY A 56 -19.06 3.13 -10.38
N ASP A 57 -17.85 3.61 -10.14
CA ASP A 57 -17.20 4.62 -10.97
C ASP A 57 -16.56 3.95 -12.20
N THR A 58 -17.07 4.32 -13.38
CA THR A 58 -16.61 3.80 -14.67
C THR A 58 -15.69 4.76 -15.42
N LYS A 59 -15.33 5.89 -14.79
CA LYS A 59 -14.37 6.84 -15.38
C LYS A 59 -13.01 6.17 -15.56
N THR A 60 -12.31 6.60 -16.61
CA THR A 60 -10.93 6.19 -16.83
C THR A 60 -10.06 6.69 -15.67
N ILE A 61 -9.33 5.77 -15.04
CA ILE A 61 -8.33 6.10 -14.03
C ILE A 61 -7.05 6.52 -14.78
N GLU A 62 -6.69 7.79 -14.67
CA GLU A 62 -5.45 8.30 -15.22
C GLU A 62 -4.31 8.16 -14.21
N VAL A 63 -3.22 7.49 -14.60
CA VAL A 63 -2.02 7.36 -13.77
C VAL A 63 -0.85 8.04 -14.45
N ASN A 64 -0.36 9.13 -13.87
CA ASN A 64 0.82 9.86 -14.36
C ASN A 64 2.11 9.37 -13.67
N ASN A 65 2.45 8.09 -13.81
CA ASN A 65 3.56 7.48 -13.06
C ASN A 65 4.96 8.05 -13.38
N THR A 66 5.10 8.85 -14.45
CA THR A 66 6.32 9.59 -14.80
C THR A 66 6.25 11.08 -14.45
N GLY A 67 5.10 11.55 -13.97
CA GLY A 67 4.89 12.92 -13.53
C GLY A 67 5.73 13.28 -12.32
N LYS A 68 6.11 14.56 -12.22
CA LYS A 68 6.61 15.12 -10.97
C LYS A 68 5.47 15.15 -9.97
N MET A 69 5.76 14.79 -8.71
CA MET A 69 4.78 14.98 -7.64
C MET A 69 4.49 16.48 -7.47
N GLN A 70 3.22 16.82 -7.37
CA GLN A 70 2.77 18.19 -7.14
C GLN A 70 2.72 18.45 -5.63
N ASP A 71 3.01 19.68 -5.24
CA ASP A 71 3.00 20.08 -3.83
C ASP A 71 1.60 20.00 -3.24
N GLY A 72 1.50 19.51 -2.01
CA GLY A 72 0.23 19.31 -1.33
C GLY A 72 0.26 18.17 -0.32
N THR A 73 -0.87 17.97 0.35
CA THR A 73 -1.08 16.83 1.24
C THR A 73 -2.07 15.87 0.61
N TYR A 74 -1.67 14.61 0.50
CA TYR A 74 -2.44 13.54 -0.12
C TYR A 74 -2.82 12.55 0.96
N THR A 75 -4.08 12.11 0.98
CA THR A 75 -4.64 11.33 2.09
C THR A 75 -5.35 10.08 1.60
N LEU A 76 -5.24 9.01 2.38
CA LEU A 76 -5.85 7.72 2.15
C LEU A 76 -6.36 7.17 3.49
N GLU A 77 -7.55 6.58 3.48
CA GLU A 77 -8.05 5.82 4.63
C GLU A 77 -8.80 4.57 4.21
N GLU A 78 -8.72 3.53 5.05
CA GLU A 78 -9.59 2.37 4.93
C GLU A 78 -10.98 2.69 5.49
N LYS A 79 -12.02 2.14 4.85
CA LYS A 79 -13.41 2.27 5.32
C LYS A 79 -13.72 1.36 6.50
N ASN A 80 -13.19 0.13 6.50
CA ASN A 80 -13.59 -0.93 7.42
C ASN A 80 -12.48 -1.27 8.41
N TYR A 81 -12.90 -1.73 9.59
CA TYR A 81 -11.98 -2.18 10.62
C TYR A 81 -11.70 -3.68 10.48
N PHE A 82 -10.42 -4.04 10.45
CA PHE A 82 -9.94 -5.40 10.54
C PHE A 82 -9.17 -5.60 11.85
N ASN A 83 -9.55 -6.61 12.64
CA ASN A 83 -9.01 -6.83 13.99
C ASN A 83 -9.07 -5.58 14.90
N GLY A 84 -10.12 -4.77 14.74
CA GLY A 84 -10.35 -3.56 15.54
C GLY A 84 -9.59 -2.31 15.07
N TYR A 85 -8.84 -2.39 13.96
CA TYR A 85 -8.06 -1.29 13.41
C TYR A 85 -8.37 -1.02 11.94
N ARG A 86 -8.18 0.21 11.49
CA ARG A 86 -8.17 0.60 10.07
C ARG A 86 -6.96 1.48 9.77
N VAL A 87 -6.48 1.50 8.53
CA VAL A 87 -5.39 2.37 8.11
C VAL A 87 -5.87 3.81 7.92
N THR A 88 -5.04 4.75 8.37
CA THR A 88 -5.03 6.14 7.91
C THR A 88 -3.62 6.47 7.45
N PHE A 89 -3.51 7.15 6.30
CA PHE A 89 -2.21 7.47 5.74
C PHE A 89 -2.25 8.82 5.03
N SER A 90 -1.29 9.71 5.31
CA SER A 90 -1.03 10.88 4.49
C SER A 90 0.45 11.00 4.10
N ILE A 91 0.71 11.62 2.95
CA ILE A 91 2.02 12.17 2.62
C ILE A 91 1.91 13.68 2.36
N THR A 92 2.96 14.42 2.72
CA THR A 92 3.11 15.84 2.35
C THR A 92 4.20 15.97 1.30
N VAL A 93 3.89 16.54 0.15
CA VAL A 93 4.83 16.82 -0.93
C VAL A 93 5.15 18.31 -0.96
N LYS A 94 6.43 18.64 -1.04
CA LYS A 94 6.94 19.99 -1.24
C LYS A 94 8.14 19.96 -2.17
N ASP A 95 8.19 20.90 -3.12
CA ASP A 95 9.21 20.96 -4.17
C ASP A 95 9.36 19.62 -4.91
N GLY A 96 8.24 18.92 -5.11
CA GLY A 96 8.20 17.58 -5.73
C GLY A 96 8.85 16.45 -4.93
N LYS A 97 9.06 16.62 -3.62
CA LYS A 97 9.61 15.61 -2.70
C LYS A 97 8.64 15.29 -1.56
N ILE A 98 8.61 14.04 -1.13
CA ILE A 98 7.89 13.63 0.07
C ILE A 98 8.65 14.17 1.28
N THR A 99 8.05 15.11 1.99
CA THR A 99 8.62 15.72 3.20
C THR A 99 8.08 15.09 4.48
N GLU A 100 6.88 14.53 4.43
CA GLU A 100 6.24 13.85 5.56
C GLU A 100 5.50 12.59 5.08
N SER A 101 5.46 11.59 5.96
CA SER A 101 4.74 10.33 5.80
C SER A 101 4.10 10.00 7.15
N ASN A 102 2.78 9.93 7.20
CA ASN A 102 2.00 9.70 8.41
C ASN A 102 1.06 8.51 8.22
N TYR A 103 1.63 7.32 8.05
CA TYR A 103 0.91 6.05 8.08
C TYR A 103 0.67 5.61 9.52
N ASP A 104 -0.54 5.16 9.81
CA ASP A 104 -0.89 4.52 11.07
C ASP A 104 -2.07 3.55 10.89
N ASN A 105 -2.26 2.70 11.89
CA ASN A 105 -3.48 1.94 12.10
C ASN A 105 -4.20 2.53 13.32
N ILE A 106 -5.44 2.98 13.18
CA ILE A 106 -6.22 3.56 14.28
C ILE A 106 -7.41 2.67 14.65
N ASN A 107 -7.75 2.64 15.94
CA ASN A 107 -8.96 1.95 16.41
C ASN A 107 -10.21 2.83 16.23
N LYS A 108 -11.38 2.33 16.64
CA LYS A 108 -12.66 3.04 16.53
C LYS A 108 -12.72 4.38 17.29
N ASP A 109 -11.88 4.55 18.30
CA ASP A 109 -11.76 5.80 19.07
C ASP A 109 -10.75 6.77 18.44
N GLY A 110 -10.16 6.43 17.29
CA GLY A 110 -9.09 7.20 16.65
C GLY A 110 -7.71 7.04 17.31
N LYS A 111 -7.54 6.08 18.22
CA LYS A 111 -6.25 5.86 18.89
C LYS A 111 -5.32 5.01 18.03
N SER A 112 -4.07 5.47 17.92
CA SER A 112 -2.99 4.78 17.23
C SER A 112 -2.75 3.38 17.80
N LYS A 113 -2.52 2.41 16.93
CA LYS A 113 -2.10 1.04 17.26
C LYS A 113 -0.74 1.00 17.93
N THR A 114 0.11 2.01 17.71
CA THR A 114 1.37 2.17 18.44
C THR A 114 1.17 2.36 19.95
N LEU A 115 -0.03 2.83 20.37
CA LEU A 115 -0.37 3.01 21.79
C LEU A 115 -0.99 1.75 22.42
N ASP A 116 -1.32 0.72 21.63
CA ASP A 116 -1.84 -0.55 22.15
C ASP A 116 -0.70 -1.45 22.64
N THR A 117 -0.40 -1.33 23.93
CA THR A 117 0.67 -2.11 24.59
C THR A 117 0.40 -3.62 24.58
N LYS A 118 -0.87 -4.05 24.54
CA LYS A 118 -1.23 -5.47 24.49
C LYS A 118 -0.98 -6.02 23.09
N TYR A 119 -1.39 -5.31 22.05
CA TYR A 119 -1.10 -5.72 20.66
C TYR A 119 0.40 -5.79 20.43
N GLU A 120 1.12 -4.74 20.84
CA GLU A 120 2.58 -4.64 20.80
C GLU A 120 3.26 -5.86 21.42
N ALA A 121 2.92 -6.20 22.67
CA ALA A 121 3.50 -7.34 23.38
C ALA A 121 3.19 -8.68 22.69
N ASN A 122 1.95 -8.86 22.23
CA ASN A 122 1.52 -10.09 21.56
C ASN A 122 2.24 -10.29 20.22
N MET A 123 2.34 -9.23 19.41
CA MET A 123 3.02 -9.30 18.11
C MET A 123 4.51 -9.57 18.29
N LYS A 124 5.19 -8.88 19.21
CA LYS A 124 6.62 -9.10 19.49
C LYS A 124 6.93 -10.52 19.97
N LYS A 125 6.03 -11.16 20.73
CA LYS A 125 6.24 -12.53 21.19
C LYS A 125 6.49 -13.48 20.02
N VAL A 126 5.69 -13.34 18.96
CA VAL A 126 5.71 -14.22 17.77
C VAL A 126 6.68 -13.71 16.72
N ASN A 127 6.62 -12.42 16.38
CA ASN A 127 7.27 -11.85 15.21
C ASN A 127 8.52 -11.02 15.51
N LYS A 128 8.85 -10.81 16.80
CA LYS A 128 9.98 -10.00 17.29
C LYS A 128 9.92 -8.50 16.95
N VAL A 129 8.87 -8.05 16.29
CA VAL A 129 8.57 -6.65 15.96
C VAL A 129 7.11 -6.35 16.32
N GLY A 130 6.80 -5.10 16.65
CA GLY A 130 5.45 -4.62 16.90
C GLY A 130 5.14 -3.29 16.19
N PRO A 131 3.89 -2.80 16.30
CA PRO A 131 3.49 -1.50 15.74
C PRO A 131 4.40 -0.34 16.12
N LYS A 132 4.99 -0.34 17.32
CA LYS A 132 5.90 0.73 17.76
C LYS A 132 7.20 0.78 16.96
N GLU A 133 7.60 -0.30 16.31
CA GLU A 133 8.80 -0.33 15.47
C GLU A 133 8.45 -0.17 14.00
N TYR A 134 7.57 -1.01 13.47
CA TYR A 134 7.39 -1.07 12.01
C TYR A 134 6.72 0.21 11.47
N ILE A 135 5.81 0.84 12.23
CA ILE A 135 5.11 2.05 11.75
C ILE A 135 6.07 3.23 11.60
N PRO A 136 6.89 3.60 12.61
CA PRO A 136 7.91 4.63 12.43
C PRO A 136 8.95 4.28 11.37
N GLU A 137 9.37 3.02 11.29
CA GLU A 137 10.39 2.56 10.33
C GLU A 137 9.92 2.74 8.88
N LEU A 138 8.70 2.30 8.55
CA LEU A 138 8.12 2.43 7.21
C LEU A 138 7.96 3.91 6.80
N ASN A 139 7.42 4.75 7.69
CA ASN A 139 7.27 6.18 7.42
C ASN A 139 8.61 6.86 7.16
N LYS A 140 9.62 6.59 8.00
CA LYS A 140 10.98 7.09 7.81
C LYS A 140 11.59 6.59 6.50
N SER A 141 11.36 5.32 6.18
CA SER A 141 11.87 4.69 4.96
C SER A 141 11.29 5.38 3.71
N LEU A 142 9.99 5.66 3.67
CA LEU A 142 9.38 6.34 2.51
C LEU A 142 9.96 7.75 2.31
N VAL A 143 10.08 8.53 3.39
CA VAL A 143 10.69 9.87 3.31
C VAL A 143 12.15 9.79 2.87
N ALA A 144 12.91 8.80 3.35
CA ALA A 144 14.31 8.65 2.95
C ALA A 144 14.48 8.19 1.49
N LYS A 145 13.63 7.27 1.03
CA LYS A 145 13.77 6.59 -0.26
C LYS A 145 13.05 7.31 -1.40
N GLN A 146 12.09 8.19 -1.08
CA GLN A 146 11.26 8.96 -2.02
C GLN A 146 10.49 8.09 -3.04
N SER A 147 10.38 6.79 -2.78
CA SER A 147 9.81 5.81 -3.72
C SER A 147 9.28 4.61 -2.93
N PRO A 148 7.97 4.30 -3.03
CA PRO A 148 7.37 3.17 -2.33
C PRO A 148 8.03 1.83 -2.67
N ALA A 149 8.36 1.60 -3.94
CA ALA A 149 9.04 0.38 -4.40
C ALA A 149 10.43 0.15 -3.76
N LYS A 150 11.03 1.19 -3.16
CA LYS A 150 12.33 1.12 -2.48
C LYS A 150 12.22 1.10 -0.96
N VAL A 151 11.00 1.10 -0.43
CA VAL A 151 10.76 0.97 1.01
C VAL A 151 11.12 -0.45 1.42
N ASP A 152 11.99 -0.54 2.41
CA ASP A 152 12.42 -1.81 2.97
C ASP A 152 11.25 -2.49 3.71
N VAL A 153 11.03 -3.77 3.43
CA VAL A 153 10.04 -4.59 4.15
C VAL A 153 10.57 -4.89 5.53
N VAL A 154 9.75 -4.62 6.56
CA VAL A 154 10.12 -4.89 7.95
C VAL A 154 9.90 -6.38 8.25
N SER A 155 10.99 -7.09 8.58
CA SER A 155 10.93 -8.51 8.95
C SER A 155 10.01 -8.74 10.16
N GLY A 156 9.07 -9.68 10.05
CA GLY A 156 8.04 -9.91 11.07
C GLY A 156 6.78 -9.04 10.92
N ALA A 157 6.80 -8.04 10.04
CA ALA A 157 5.68 -7.18 9.68
C ALA A 157 5.49 -7.08 8.15
N THR A 158 5.76 -8.16 7.42
CA THR A 158 5.72 -8.20 5.95
C THR A 158 4.38 -7.75 5.40
N HIS A 159 3.26 -8.28 5.91
CA HIS A 159 1.93 -7.90 5.42
C HIS A 159 1.66 -6.41 5.64
N SER A 160 2.04 -5.86 6.81
CA SER A 160 1.90 -4.42 7.08
C SER A 160 2.80 -3.57 6.18
N SER A 161 3.98 -4.08 5.82
CA SER A 161 4.89 -3.41 4.89
C SER A 161 4.32 -3.41 3.46
N ASP A 162 3.77 -4.53 3.01
CA ASP A 162 3.14 -4.63 1.68
C ASP A 162 1.93 -3.70 1.54
N THR A 163 1.06 -3.65 2.57
CA THR A 163 -0.05 -2.69 2.63
C THR A 163 0.44 -1.24 2.62
N PHE A 164 1.48 -0.93 3.40
CA PHE A 164 2.08 0.41 3.40
C PHE A 164 2.58 0.79 2.00
N ILE A 165 3.34 -0.08 1.33
CA ILE A 165 3.89 0.18 -0.01
C ILE A 165 2.75 0.39 -1.02
N LEU A 166 1.74 -0.49 -0.99
CA LEU A 166 0.57 -0.40 -1.87
C LEU A 166 -0.18 0.94 -1.72
N TYR A 167 -0.37 1.41 -0.49
CA TYR A 167 -1.08 2.67 -0.23
C TYR A 167 -0.19 3.89 -0.47
N ALA A 168 1.11 3.79 -0.20
CA ALA A 168 2.06 4.84 -0.56
C ALA A 168 2.12 5.03 -2.09
N ASP A 169 2.05 3.97 -2.88
CA ASP A 169 1.97 4.06 -4.35
C ASP A 169 0.71 4.81 -4.82
N GLN A 170 -0.45 4.56 -4.20
CA GLN A 170 -1.68 5.30 -4.52
C GLN A 170 -1.56 6.80 -4.18
N LEU A 171 -0.98 7.12 -3.02
CA LEU A 171 -0.72 8.50 -2.61
C LEU A 171 0.28 9.20 -3.54
N VAL A 172 1.32 8.50 -4.00
CA VAL A 172 2.26 9.02 -5.00
C VAL A 172 1.57 9.25 -6.34
N ASN A 173 0.72 8.34 -6.81
CA ASN A 173 -0.05 8.56 -8.04
C ASN A 173 -1.00 9.76 -7.92
N ALA A 174 -1.67 9.91 -6.78
CA ALA A 174 -2.48 11.09 -6.48
C ALA A 174 -1.63 12.37 -6.50
N ALA A 175 -0.42 12.33 -5.94
CA ALA A 175 0.51 13.46 -5.96
C ALA A 175 1.00 13.81 -7.37
N GLN A 176 1.30 12.83 -8.20
CA GLN A 176 1.67 13.05 -9.60
C GLN A 176 0.53 13.67 -10.41
N ASN A 177 -0.70 13.36 -10.05
CA ASN A 177 -1.90 13.93 -10.65
C ASN A 177 -2.34 15.26 -10.00
N GLY A 178 -1.74 15.67 -8.86
CA GLY A 178 -2.22 16.82 -8.07
C GLY A 178 -3.61 16.61 -7.47
N ASN A 179 -4.06 15.36 -7.36
CA ASN A 179 -5.39 15.02 -6.86
C ASN A 179 -5.37 14.92 -5.33
N THR A 180 -5.78 16.00 -4.65
CA THR A 180 -5.82 16.07 -3.18
C THR A 180 -7.09 15.46 -2.57
N ASN A 181 -7.99 14.90 -3.39
CA ASN A 181 -9.16 14.20 -2.86
C ASN A 181 -8.71 12.99 -2.02
N LYS A 182 -9.35 12.82 -0.86
CA LYS A 182 -9.11 11.68 0.02
C LYS A 182 -9.44 10.37 -0.72
N ILE A 183 -8.47 9.47 -0.77
CA ILE A 183 -8.65 8.12 -1.29
C ILE A 183 -9.33 7.28 -0.20
N GLU A 184 -10.43 6.62 -0.53
CA GLU A 184 -11.09 5.70 0.39
C GLU A 184 -10.98 4.26 -0.12
N VAL A 185 -10.30 3.43 0.65
CA VAL A 185 -10.13 2.01 0.33
C VAL A 185 -11.20 1.19 1.05
N ASP A 186 -12.11 0.56 0.31
CA ASP A 186 -12.96 -0.48 0.87
C ASP A 186 -12.17 -1.79 0.99
N ASN A 187 -11.64 -2.01 2.19
CA ASN A 187 -10.81 -3.15 2.55
C ASN A 187 -11.61 -4.41 2.94
N ILE A 188 -12.91 -4.47 2.66
CA ILE A 188 -13.66 -5.73 2.75
C ILE A 188 -13.23 -6.65 1.61
N VAL A 189 -12.76 -7.84 1.98
CA VAL A 189 -12.58 -8.95 1.05
C VAL A 189 -13.87 -9.77 1.03
N TYR A 190 -14.54 -9.79 -0.12
CA TYR A 190 -15.65 -10.70 -0.34
C TYR A 190 -15.08 -12.08 -0.70
N ASN A 191 -15.44 -13.11 0.05
CA ASN A 191 -15.12 -14.49 -0.33
C ASN A 191 -16.00 -14.86 -1.54
N ASN A 192 -15.35 -15.16 -2.67
CA ASN A 192 -16.01 -15.75 -3.84
C ASN A 192 -16.26 -17.25 -3.64
#